data_AF-A0A358DQC9-F1
#
_entry.id   AF-A0A358DQC9-F1
#
_cell.length_a   1.000
_cell.length_b   1.000
_cell.length_c   1.000
_cell.angle_alpha   90.00
_cell.angle_beta   90.00
_cell.angle_gamma   90.00
#
_symmetry.space_group_name_H-M   'P 1'
#
loop_
_entity.id
_entity.type
_entity.pdbx_description
1 polymer ?
#
loop_
_entity_poly.entity_id
_entity_poly.type
_entity_poly.pdbx_seq_one_letter_code
_entity_poly.pdbx_strand_id
1 'polypeptide(L)'
;VTIDPPDARDHDDAVFARWNEAGAELYVAIADVAGFVRPGSQLDERAVHLGCSTYLPGRVLPMLPDQLSADLASLREGVDRPVAYVRMQFDFQGQLESSDWGLATICSRADLHYDQVQDQIDGAADHPDSEIKDQVDALVQVARLLLGRRSKRGMLNLASEEPIWVLDNEGRPESLHLKSQRFSEKLIEVFMVTANETVGAKLMEADLPAPYRVHDDPQSERLATVLALTARLGLPPVSPKPSVLELNKLLNKARGLPSYEAVSGLLLRAMSRAIYYAEPTGHYGLSSPSYLHFTSPIRRYPDLLVHRAMRWALGDRPDKNLLSGDDLANACAQASRCERRSVEVERSVDRLFACMLLADRIDDEFEGRIRSVDTRGLTIALDEPPVHVKVPVEGIGGRWTLDPKDQTLADKRSGRRYQLGERVTIRLIDVNISARSTTAVLIRP
;
A
#
# COMPACT_ATOMS: atom_id res chain seq x y z
N VAL A 1 20.07 -4.34 -9.82
CA VAL A 1 19.90 -2.88 -9.61
C VAL A 1 18.91 -2.68 -8.49
N THR A 2 19.00 -1.56 -7.78
CA THR A 2 17.94 -1.08 -6.86
C THR A 2 17.12 -0.01 -7.58
N ILE A 3 15.82 0.10 -7.28
CA ILE A 3 14.93 1.09 -7.91
C ILE A 3 13.99 1.67 -6.85
N ASP A 4 14.28 2.88 -6.40
CA ASP A 4 13.66 3.50 -5.23
C ASP A 4 13.28 4.98 -5.47
N PRO A 5 12.55 5.62 -4.53
CA PRO A 5 12.44 7.08 -4.49
C PRO A 5 13.82 7.75 -4.30
N PRO A 6 14.02 8.98 -4.81
CA PRO A 6 15.31 9.67 -4.74
C PRO A 6 15.75 10.05 -3.31
N ASP A 7 14.81 10.06 -2.35
CA ASP A 7 15.06 10.35 -0.94
C ASP A 7 15.25 9.08 -0.08
N ALA A 8 15.11 7.89 -0.68
CA ALA A 8 15.34 6.63 0.02
C ALA A 8 16.81 6.47 0.42
N ARG A 9 17.03 5.89 1.60
CA ARG A 9 18.38 5.57 2.11
C ARG A 9 18.53 4.09 2.48
N ASP A 10 17.40 3.43 2.69
CA ASP A 10 17.25 2.05 3.09
C ASP A 10 16.73 1.22 1.92
N HIS A 11 17.64 0.79 1.04
CA HIS A 11 17.31 -0.08 -0.09
C HIS A 11 17.15 -1.52 0.41
N ASP A 12 15.90 -1.96 0.59
CA ASP A 12 15.54 -3.32 1.01
C ASP A 12 15.76 -4.34 -0.10
N ASP A 13 15.49 -3.97 -1.35
CA ASP A 13 15.36 -4.90 -2.47
C ASP A 13 16.20 -4.53 -3.69
N ALA A 14 16.70 -5.57 -4.36
CA ALA A 14 17.39 -5.49 -5.63
C ALA A 14 16.77 -6.49 -6.60
N VAL A 15 16.66 -6.09 -7.86
CA VAL A 15 16.03 -6.90 -8.90
C VAL A 15 16.98 -7.18 -10.07
N PHE A 16 16.84 -8.38 -10.62
CA PHE A 16 17.51 -8.78 -11.85
C PHE A 16 16.59 -9.67 -12.69
N ALA A 17 16.40 -9.38 -13.97
CA ALA A 17 15.67 -10.22 -14.92
C ALA A 17 16.52 -10.59 -16.13
N ARG A 18 16.25 -11.74 -16.72
CA ARG A 18 16.77 -12.14 -18.04
C ARG A 18 15.78 -13.04 -18.77
N TRP A 19 15.87 -13.08 -20.09
CA TRP A 19 15.14 -14.04 -20.92
C TRP A 19 16.03 -15.22 -21.28
N ASN A 20 15.43 -16.41 -21.32
CA ASN A 20 16.07 -17.66 -21.72
C ASN A 20 15.12 -18.48 -22.60
N GLU A 21 15.54 -19.68 -23.01
CA GLU A 21 14.75 -20.55 -23.89
C GLU A 21 13.40 -20.99 -23.27
N ALA A 22 13.28 -21.01 -21.95
CA ALA A 22 12.07 -21.39 -21.23
C ALA A 22 11.11 -20.20 -21.00
N GLY A 23 11.60 -18.96 -21.10
CA GLY A 23 10.82 -17.75 -20.88
C GLY A 23 11.59 -16.71 -20.09
N ALA A 24 10.99 -16.19 -19.01
CA ALA A 24 11.58 -15.13 -18.19
C ALA A 24 12.10 -15.68 -16.86
N GLU A 25 13.32 -15.30 -16.48
CA GLU A 25 13.88 -15.57 -15.15
C GLU A 25 14.00 -14.24 -14.38
N LEU A 26 13.46 -14.20 -13.16
CA LEU A 26 13.49 -13.06 -12.25
C LEU A 26 14.15 -13.44 -10.94
N TYR A 27 15.09 -12.60 -10.50
CA TYR A 27 15.67 -12.63 -9.17
C TYR A 27 15.16 -11.41 -8.41
N VAL A 28 14.66 -11.67 -7.20
CA VAL A 28 14.40 -10.66 -6.19
C VAL A 28 15.32 -10.97 -5.02
N ALA A 29 16.25 -10.06 -4.74
CA ALA A 29 17.23 -10.18 -3.67
C ALA A 29 16.93 -9.13 -2.61
N ILE A 30 16.78 -9.57 -1.36
CA ILE A 30 16.35 -8.75 -0.24
C ILE A 30 17.46 -8.69 0.81
N ALA A 31 17.70 -7.52 1.38
CA ALA A 31 18.65 -7.33 2.47
C ALA A 31 18.51 -8.41 3.56
N ASP A 32 19.62 -9.10 3.88
CA ASP A 32 19.63 -10.19 4.86
C ASP A 32 19.67 -9.66 6.31
N VAL A 33 18.62 -8.97 6.70
CA VAL A 33 18.49 -8.37 8.04
C VAL A 33 18.52 -9.43 9.15
N ALA A 34 18.02 -10.64 8.87
CA ALA A 34 18.07 -11.76 9.82
C ALA A 34 19.49 -12.19 10.17
N GLY A 35 20.47 -11.97 9.28
CA GLY A 35 21.89 -12.17 9.56
C GLY A 35 22.44 -11.24 10.63
N PHE A 36 21.92 -10.00 10.69
CA PHE A 36 22.35 -8.96 11.63
C PHE A 36 21.52 -8.93 12.92
N VAL A 37 20.20 -9.15 12.83
CA VAL A 37 19.25 -9.05 13.95
C VAL A 37 18.89 -10.44 14.46
N ARG A 38 19.70 -10.95 15.40
CA ARG A 38 19.52 -12.30 15.97
C ARG A 38 18.36 -12.36 16.97
N PRO A 39 17.58 -13.46 17.00
CA PRO A 39 16.49 -13.63 17.97
C PRO A 39 16.94 -13.40 19.42
N GLY A 40 16.18 -12.61 20.18
CA GLY A 40 16.48 -12.29 21.58
C GLY A 40 17.61 -11.29 21.81
N SER A 41 18.21 -10.72 20.76
CA SER A 41 19.13 -9.59 20.90
C SER A 41 18.36 -8.30 21.25
N GLN A 42 19.06 -7.28 21.75
CA GLN A 42 18.44 -5.97 22.02
C GLN A 42 17.84 -5.33 20.75
N LEU A 43 18.47 -5.56 19.59
CA LEU A 43 17.94 -5.12 18.30
C LEU A 43 16.62 -5.82 17.97
N ASP A 44 16.54 -7.13 18.22
CA ASP A 44 15.33 -7.91 18.00
C ASP A 44 14.20 -7.49 18.94
N GLU A 45 14.47 -7.37 20.24
CA GLU A 45 13.48 -6.91 21.22
C GLU A 45 12.93 -5.52 20.86
N ARG A 46 13.80 -4.62 20.38
CA ARG A 46 13.39 -3.30 19.90
C ARG A 46 12.56 -3.39 18.62
N ALA A 47 12.95 -4.23 17.66
CA ALA A 47 12.22 -4.45 16.42
C ALA A 47 10.83 -5.05 16.67
N VAL A 48 10.71 -6.01 17.60
CA VAL A 48 9.43 -6.55 18.08
C VAL A 48 8.55 -5.44 18.65
N HIS A 49 9.09 -4.60 19.54
CA HIS A 49 8.36 -3.52 20.19
C HIS A 49 7.84 -2.45 19.21
N LEU A 50 8.66 -2.09 18.21
CA LEU A 50 8.28 -1.13 17.19
C LEU A 50 7.34 -1.73 16.14
N GLY A 51 7.63 -2.95 15.69
CA GLY A 51 6.87 -3.76 14.72
C GLY A 51 7.04 -3.32 13.26
N CYS A 52 7.11 -2.02 13.00
CA CYS A 52 7.39 -1.44 11.70
C CYS A 52 7.99 -0.04 11.82
N SER A 53 8.60 0.47 10.74
CA SER A 53 8.92 1.89 10.60
C SER A 53 7.65 2.71 10.42
N THR A 54 7.63 3.96 10.90
CA THR A 54 6.54 4.93 10.71
C THR A 54 7.03 6.08 9.84
N TYR A 55 6.33 6.35 8.73
CA TYR A 55 6.72 7.35 7.73
C TYR A 55 5.86 8.60 7.90
N LEU A 56 6.45 9.67 8.42
CA LEU A 56 5.79 10.96 8.59
C LEU A 56 6.27 11.93 7.51
N PRO A 57 5.46 12.94 7.15
CA PRO A 57 5.93 14.03 6.31
C PRO A 57 7.25 14.62 6.82
N GLY A 58 8.30 14.52 6.02
CA GLY A 58 9.65 15.02 6.34
C GLY A 58 10.43 14.23 7.40
N ARG A 59 9.92 13.10 7.91
CA ARG A 59 10.61 12.32 8.95
C ARG A 59 10.22 10.84 8.96
N VAL A 60 11.22 9.97 9.02
CA VAL A 60 11.02 8.53 9.27
C VAL A 60 11.34 8.21 10.74
N LEU A 61 10.51 7.38 11.37
CA LEU A 61 10.79 6.73 12.65
C LEU A 61 11.12 5.26 12.35
N PRO A 62 12.41 4.90 12.21
CA PRO A 62 12.79 3.60 11.68
C PRO A 62 12.61 2.48 12.72
N MET A 63 12.28 1.28 12.25
CA MET A 63 12.20 0.07 13.07
C MET A 63 13.58 -0.34 13.61
N LEU A 64 14.62 -0.15 12.78
CA LEU A 64 16.00 -0.48 13.08
C LEU A 64 16.85 0.80 13.09
N PRO A 65 18.00 0.82 13.80
CA PRO A 65 18.89 1.97 13.80
C PRO A 65 19.44 2.28 12.40
N ASP A 66 19.64 3.56 12.08
CA ASP A 66 20.13 4.03 10.77
C ASP A 66 21.47 3.39 10.35
N GLN A 67 22.36 3.10 11.31
CA GLN A 67 23.62 2.41 11.02
C GLN A 67 23.42 1.01 10.42
N LEU A 68 22.30 0.36 10.76
CA LEU A 68 21.92 -0.91 10.18
C LEU A 68 21.07 -0.73 8.93
N SER A 69 19.98 0.04 9.02
CA SER A 69 18.99 0.17 7.93
C SER A 69 19.54 0.91 6.71
N ALA A 70 20.30 1.99 6.89
CA ALA A 70 20.77 2.85 5.81
C ALA A 70 22.21 2.56 5.35
N ASP A 71 22.91 1.63 6.00
CA ASP A 71 24.31 1.32 5.65
C ASP A 71 24.60 -0.18 5.55
N LEU A 72 24.62 -0.91 6.67
CA LEU A 72 25.06 -2.31 6.70
C LEU A 72 24.11 -3.26 5.94
N ALA A 73 22.80 -3.07 6.09
CA ALA A 73 21.79 -3.88 5.41
C ALA A 73 21.39 -3.30 4.04
N SER A 74 21.46 -1.98 3.87
CA SER A 74 21.07 -1.30 2.62
C SER A 74 21.89 -1.81 1.43
N LEU A 75 21.21 -2.12 0.33
CA LEU A 75 21.79 -2.69 -0.89
C LEU A 75 22.48 -1.65 -1.79
N ARG A 76 23.43 -0.90 -1.22
CA ARG A 76 24.13 0.21 -1.86
C ARG A 76 24.88 -0.20 -3.14
N GLU A 77 24.89 0.70 -4.11
CA GLU A 77 25.64 0.55 -5.35
C GLU A 77 27.13 0.29 -5.11
N GLY A 78 27.70 -0.67 -5.84
CA GLY A 78 29.12 -0.97 -5.86
C GLY A 78 29.66 -1.66 -4.60
N VAL A 79 28.80 -2.06 -3.66
CA VAL A 79 29.22 -2.70 -2.41
C VAL A 79 28.63 -4.10 -2.27
N ASP A 80 29.48 -5.05 -1.87
CA ASP A 80 29.04 -6.40 -1.56
C ASP A 80 28.11 -6.41 -0.33
N ARG A 81 26.95 -7.05 -0.48
CA ARG A 81 25.90 -7.12 0.54
C ARG A 81 25.29 -8.52 0.61
N PRO A 82 25.10 -9.06 1.83
CA PRO A 82 24.38 -10.31 2.02
C PRO A 82 22.88 -10.13 1.77
N VAL A 83 22.28 -11.09 1.07
CA VAL A 83 20.86 -11.08 0.71
C VAL A 83 20.23 -12.44 0.91
N ALA A 84 18.94 -12.41 1.26
CA ALA A 84 18.04 -13.52 1.01
C ALA A 84 17.40 -13.32 -0.37
N TYR A 85 17.53 -14.28 -1.28
CA TYR A 85 17.00 -14.18 -2.63
C TYR A 85 15.92 -15.21 -2.91
N VAL A 86 15.04 -14.87 -3.86
CA VAL A 86 14.16 -15.81 -4.55
C VAL A 86 14.36 -15.66 -6.06
N ARG A 87 14.62 -16.79 -6.72
CA ARG A 87 14.73 -16.95 -8.16
C ARG A 87 13.45 -17.59 -8.68
N MET A 88 12.85 -17.02 -9.71
CA MET A 88 11.58 -17.45 -10.28
C MET A 88 11.73 -17.59 -11.79
N GLN A 89 11.41 -18.77 -12.31
CA GLN A 89 11.34 -19.04 -13.74
C GLN A 89 9.87 -19.02 -14.19
N PHE A 90 9.58 -18.23 -15.20
CA PHE A 90 8.26 -18.11 -15.81
C PHE A 90 8.30 -18.56 -17.27
N ASP A 91 7.19 -19.15 -17.72
CA ASP A 91 6.96 -19.39 -19.14
C ASP A 91 6.68 -18.07 -19.89
N PHE A 92 6.54 -18.15 -21.21
CA PHE A 92 6.18 -17.00 -22.07
C PHE A 92 4.77 -16.43 -21.81
N GLN A 93 3.96 -17.05 -20.96
CA GLN A 93 2.64 -16.58 -20.52
C GLN A 93 2.66 -16.03 -19.08
N GLY A 94 3.83 -16.00 -18.44
CA GLY A 94 4.03 -15.54 -17.07
C GLY A 94 3.63 -16.55 -16.00
N GLN A 95 3.33 -17.80 -16.35
CA GLN A 95 3.11 -18.87 -15.37
C GLN A 95 4.43 -19.21 -14.69
N LEU A 96 4.45 -19.21 -13.36
CA LEU A 96 5.60 -19.68 -12.59
C LEU A 96 5.74 -21.20 -12.83
N GLU A 97 6.89 -21.61 -13.39
CA GLU A 97 7.23 -23.01 -13.68
C GLU A 97 8.09 -23.62 -12.57
N SER A 98 9.06 -22.86 -12.07
CA SER A 98 9.91 -23.28 -10.97
C SER A 98 10.42 -22.08 -10.16
N SER A 99 10.79 -22.34 -8.91
CA SER A 99 11.37 -21.33 -8.04
C SER A 99 12.43 -21.94 -7.11
N ASP A 100 13.46 -21.16 -6.83
CA ASP A 100 14.50 -21.47 -5.86
C ASP A 100 14.72 -20.29 -4.93
N TRP A 101 15.23 -20.54 -3.73
CA TRP A 101 15.52 -19.50 -2.74
C TRP A 101 16.83 -19.79 -2.01
N GLY A 102 17.47 -18.76 -1.48
CA GLY A 102 18.73 -18.98 -0.79
C GLY A 102 19.29 -17.72 -0.15
N LEU A 103 20.46 -17.88 0.46
CA LEU A 103 21.31 -16.76 0.86
C LEU A 103 22.40 -16.56 -0.18
N ALA A 104 22.73 -15.32 -0.48
CA ALA A 104 23.80 -14.96 -1.40
C ALA A 104 24.51 -13.68 -0.96
N THR A 105 25.58 -13.33 -1.66
CA THR A 105 26.15 -11.98 -1.64
C THR A 105 25.99 -11.39 -3.02
N ILE A 106 25.49 -10.16 -3.09
CA ILE A 106 25.35 -9.41 -4.36
C ILE A 106 26.11 -8.10 -4.27
N CYS A 107 26.38 -7.52 -5.44
CA CYS A 107 26.84 -6.15 -5.57
C CYS A 107 25.86 -5.44 -6.52
N SER A 108 25.10 -4.46 -6.01
CA SER A 108 24.19 -3.69 -6.87
C SER A 108 25.01 -2.87 -7.86
N ARG A 109 24.69 -2.97 -9.15
CA ARG A 109 25.44 -2.29 -10.22
C ARG A 109 25.01 -0.85 -10.47
N ALA A 110 23.81 -0.49 -10.04
CA ALA A 110 23.28 0.86 -10.16
C ALA A 110 22.19 1.05 -9.10
N ASP A 111 22.20 2.21 -8.46
CA ASP A 111 21.10 2.77 -7.69
C ASP A 111 20.25 3.68 -8.59
N LEU A 112 19.05 3.22 -8.94
CA LEU A 112 18.17 3.89 -9.89
C LEU A 112 16.98 4.53 -9.17
N HIS A 113 16.50 5.64 -9.73
CA HIS A 113 15.26 6.27 -9.29
C HIS A 113 14.07 5.89 -10.18
N TYR A 114 12.87 5.86 -9.60
CA TYR A 114 11.64 5.60 -10.35
C TYR A 114 11.45 6.52 -11.56
N ASP A 115 11.86 7.79 -11.45
CA ASP A 115 11.76 8.75 -12.54
C ASP A 115 12.74 8.44 -13.68
N GLN A 116 13.97 8.02 -13.37
CA GLN A 116 14.95 7.63 -14.40
C GLN A 116 14.47 6.40 -15.18
N VAL A 117 13.91 5.41 -14.46
CA VAL A 117 13.35 4.20 -15.09
C VAL A 117 12.12 4.57 -15.95
N GLN A 118 11.29 5.50 -15.47
CA GLN A 118 10.13 5.99 -16.23
C GLN A 118 10.56 6.73 -17.51
N ASP A 119 11.58 7.57 -17.45
CA ASP A 119 12.13 8.28 -18.61
C ASP A 119 12.61 7.30 -19.70
N GLN A 120 13.23 6.18 -19.31
CA GLN A 120 13.61 5.11 -20.25
C GLN A 120 12.39 4.40 -20.83
N ILE A 121 11.38 4.10 -20.02
CA ILE A 121 10.12 3.49 -20.48
C ILE A 121 9.41 4.36 -21.52
N ASP A 122 9.44 5.68 -21.30
CA ASP A 122 8.77 6.67 -22.16
C ASP A 122 9.63 7.07 -23.38
N GLY A 123 10.88 6.58 -23.46
CA GLY A 123 11.82 6.88 -24.54
C GLY A 123 12.38 8.32 -24.48
N ALA A 124 12.30 8.97 -23.32
CA ALA A 124 12.79 10.32 -23.10
C ALA A 124 14.31 10.34 -22.87
N ALA A 125 14.82 9.37 -22.09
CA ALA A 125 16.24 9.21 -21.84
C ALA A 125 16.56 7.77 -21.44
N ASP A 126 17.62 7.21 -22.04
CA ASP A 126 18.17 5.91 -21.65
C ASP A 126 19.24 6.08 -20.56
N HIS A 127 19.45 5.04 -19.75
CA HIS A 127 20.63 4.97 -18.89
C HIS A 127 21.92 4.97 -19.75
N PRO A 128 22.97 5.74 -19.39
CA PRO A 128 24.17 5.88 -20.22
C PRO A 128 25.00 4.59 -20.31
N ASP A 129 24.96 3.75 -19.27
CA ASP A 129 25.56 2.41 -19.30
C ASP A 129 24.61 1.43 -20.01
N SER A 130 25.09 0.80 -21.09
CA SER A 130 24.31 -0.14 -21.91
C SER A 130 23.87 -1.39 -21.16
N GLU A 131 24.68 -1.92 -20.23
CA GLU A 131 24.29 -3.11 -19.47
C GLU A 131 23.13 -2.79 -18.52
N ILE A 132 23.15 -1.61 -17.89
CA ILE A 132 22.07 -1.14 -17.02
C ILE A 132 20.82 -0.83 -17.83
N LYS A 133 20.97 -0.20 -19.01
CA LYS A 133 19.86 0.05 -19.93
C LYS A 133 19.17 -1.26 -20.33
N ASP A 134 19.92 -2.24 -20.81
CA ASP A 134 19.39 -3.54 -21.23
C ASP A 134 18.72 -4.27 -20.07
N GLN A 135 19.28 -4.11 -18.86
CA GLN A 135 18.69 -4.66 -17.65
C GLN A 135 17.34 -4.02 -17.31
N VAL A 136 17.21 -2.70 -17.42
CA VAL A 136 15.93 -2.00 -17.25
C VAL A 136 14.92 -2.47 -18.29
N ASP A 137 15.33 -2.63 -19.55
CA ASP A 137 14.45 -3.13 -20.62
C ASP A 137 13.94 -4.55 -20.32
N ALA A 138 14.81 -5.44 -19.84
CA ALA A 138 14.43 -6.79 -19.42
C ALA A 138 13.42 -6.75 -18.27
N LEU A 139 13.66 -5.94 -17.23
CA LEU A 139 12.73 -5.76 -16.11
C LEU A 139 11.36 -5.24 -16.60
N VAL A 140 11.33 -4.26 -17.50
CA VAL A 140 10.09 -3.73 -18.07
C VAL A 140 9.30 -4.81 -18.80
N GLN A 141 9.97 -5.64 -19.61
CA GLN A 141 9.32 -6.73 -20.34
C GLN A 141 8.73 -7.78 -19.40
N VAL A 142 9.48 -8.21 -18.38
CA VAL A 142 9.01 -9.18 -17.38
C VAL A 142 7.86 -8.60 -16.54
N ALA A 143 7.94 -7.33 -16.14
CA ALA A 143 6.85 -6.69 -15.40
C ALA A 143 5.55 -6.61 -16.21
N ARG A 144 5.63 -6.28 -17.51
CA ARG A 144 4.46 -6.30 -18.40
C ARG A 144 3.84 -7.70 -18.50
N LEU A 145 4.67 -8.74 -18.60
CA LEU A 145 4.23 -10.13 -18.61
C LEU A 145 3.46 -10.48 -17.33
N LEU A 146 4.05 -10.19 -16.17
CA LEU A 146 3.47 -10.50 -14.85
C LEU A 146 2.20 -9.68 -14.58
N LEU A 147 2.18 -8.39 -14.90
CA LEU A 147 0.99 -7.53 -14.78
C LEU A 147 -0.16 -8.02 -15.66
N GLY A 148 0.14 -8.43 -16.90
CA GLY A 148 -0.85 -8.98 -17.83
C GLY A 148 -1.49 -10.27 -17.28
N ARG A 149 -0.69 -11.15 -16.69
CA ARG A 149 -1.18 -12.37 -16.02
C ARG A 149 -2.00 -12.05 -14.77
N ARG A 150 -1.50 -11.14 -13.92
CA ARG A 150 -2.14 -10.73 -12.67
C ARG A 150 -3.52 -10.11 -12.90
N SER A 151 -3.67 -9.33 -13.97
CA SER A 151 -4.97 -8.80 -14.41
C SER A 151 -5.96 -9.89 -14.80
N LYS A 152 -5.50 -11.03 -15.34
CA LYS A 152 -6.36 -12.18 -15.68
C LYS A 152 -6.71 -13.03 -14.46
N ARG A 153 -5.81 -13.16 -13.49
CA ARG A 153 -6.03 -13.92 -12.24
C ARG A 153 -7.02 -13.23 -11.29
N GLY A 154 -7.09 -11.89 -11.34
CA GLY A 154 -8.06 -11.10 -10.60
C GLY A 154 -7.49 -10.50 -9.31
N MET A 155 -6.49 -9.61 -9.42
CA MET A 155 -6.16 -8.67 -8.33
C MET A 155 -7.14 -7.49 -8.36
N LEU A 156 -7.61 -7.05 -7.20
CA LEU A 156 -8.54 -5.94 -7.10
C LEU A 156 -7.85 -4.64 -7.55
N ASN A 157 -8.38 -4.00 -8.60
CA ASN A 157 -7.79 -2.79 -9.17
C ASN A 157 -8.57 -1.54 -8.72
N LEU A 158 -8.29 -1.11 -7.49
CA LEU A 158 -8.74 0.17 -6.97
C LEU A 158 -7.64 1.20 -7.20
N ALA A 159 -7.95 2.25 -7.97
CA ALA A 159 -7.06 3.38 -8.07
C ALA A 159 -6.93 4.04 -6.69
N SER A 160 -5.70 4.24 -6.24
CA SER A 160 -5.37 5.04 -5.07
C SER A 160 -4.38 6.12 -5.50
N GLU A 161 -4.60 7.33 -5.02
CA GLU A 161 -3.64 8.42 -5.13
C GLU A 161 -3.02 8.61 -3.75
N GLU A 162 -1.72 8.87 -3.73
CA GLU A 162 -0.98 9.05 -2.49
C GLU A 162 -0.75 10.55 -2.23
N PRO A 163 -1.12 11.07 -1.06
CA PRO A 163 -0.84 12.46 -0.70
C PRO A 163 0.65 12.65 -0.37
N ILE A 164 1.31 13.55 -1.09
CA ILE A 164 2.70 13.95 -0.86
C ILE A 164 2.74 15.40 -0.37
N TRP A 165 3.25 15.59 0.84
CA TRP A 165 3.45 16.91 1.44
C TRP A 165 4.75 17.54 0.94
N VAL A 166 4.69 18.79 0.53
CA VAL A 166 5.86 19.66 0.30
C VAL A 166 6.04 20.51 1.55
N LEU A 167 7.25 20.48 2.12
CA LEU A 167 7.58 21.19 3.35
C LEU A 167 8.59 22.30 3.06
N ASP A 168 8.47 23.41 3.79
CA ASP A 168 9.47 24.47 3.79
C ASP A 168 10.75 24.07 4.57
N ASN A 169 11.74 24.97 4.57
CA ASN A 169 13.01 24.76 5.29
C ASN A 169 12.86 24.63 6.81
N GLU A 170 11.70 24.99 7.36
CA GLU A 170 11.38 24.94 8.78
C GLU A 170 10.51 23.72 9.11
N GLY A 171 10.20 22.87 8.12
CA GLY A 171 9.39 21.67 8.24
C GLY A 171 7.89 21.93 8.29
N ARG A 172 7.41 23.11 7.88
CA ARG A 172 5.99 23.45 7.82
C ARG A 172 5.41 23.06 6.45
N PRO A 173 4.14 22.64 6.38
CA PRO A 173 3.51 22.28 5.12
C PRO A 173 3.31 23.52 4.23
N GLU A 174 3.89 23.51 3.04
CA GLU A 174 3.74 24.53 2.00
C GLU A 174 2.63 24.15 1.01
N SER A 175 2.59 22.88 0.59
CA SER A 175 1.55 22.35 -0.28
C SER A 175 1.34 20.85 -0.08
N LEU A 176 0.26 20.34 -0.66
CA LEU A 176 -0.04 18.91 -0.75
C LEU A 176 -0.41 18.59 -2.19
N HIS A 177 0.17 17.53 -2.75
CA HIS A 177 -0.16 17.07 -4.09
C HIS A 177 -0.51 15.58 -4.07
N LEU A 178 -1.41 15.17 -4.96
CA LEU A 178 -1.77 13.76 -5.11
C LEU A 178 -0.88 13.14 -6.19
N LYS A 179 -0.06 12.16 -5.81
CA LYS A 179 0.78 11.41 -6.73
C LYS A 179 0.05 10.15 -7.19
N SER A 180 -0.08 10.01 -8.50
CA SER A 180 -0.51 8.76 -9.13
C SER A 180 0.69 7.83 -9.35
N GLN A 181 0.48 6.54 -9.14
CA GLN A 181 1.51 5.52 -9.38
C GLN A 181 1.80 5.37 -10.88
N ARG A 182 3.07 5.55 -11.27
CA ARG A 182 3.57 5.39 -12.65
C ARG A 182 3.91 3.91 -12.91
N PHE A 183 4.40 3.61 -14.10
CA PHE A 183 4.70 2.23 -14.47
C PHE A 183 5.97 1.72 -13.78
N SER A 184 6.96 2.59 -13.58
CA SER A 184 8.19 2.24 -12.87
C SER A 184 7.93 1.78 -11.42
N GLU A 185 7.00 2.40 -10.68
CA GLU A 185 6.63 1.91 -9.35
C GLU A 185 5.85 0.58 -9.41
N LYS A 186 4.94 0.42 -10.40
CA LYS A 186 4.18 -0.84 -10.60
C LYS A 186 5.08 -2.02 -10.96
N LEU A 187 6.19 -1.76 -11.64
CA LEU A 187 7.20 -2.75 -11.99
C LEU A 187 7.82 -3.36 -10.74
N ILE A 188 8.27 -2.54 -9.78
CA ILE A 188 8.80 -3.04 -8.52
C ILE A 188 7.69 -3.71 -7.69
N GLU A 189 6.50 -3.10 -7.62
CA GLU A 189 5.37 -3.69 -6.89
C GLU A 189 5.06 -5.11 -7.38
N VAL A 190 4.97 -5.33 -8.70
CA VAL A 190 4.63 -6.66 -9.22
C VAL A 190 5.71 -7.69 -8.89
N PHE A 191 6.99 -7.30 -8.93
CA PHE A 191 8.10 -8.19 -8.55
C PHE A 191 8.07 -8.55 -7.07
N MET A 192 7.86 -7.56 -6.20
CA MET A 192 7.79 -7.80 -4.76
C MET A 192 6.61 -8.68 -4.39
N VAL A 193 5.44 -8.44 -4.99
CA VAL A 193 4.26 -9.28 -4.75
C VAL A 193 4.48 -10.71 -5.27
N THR A 194 5.11 -10.88 -6.43
CA THR A 194 5.41 -12.21 -6.97
C THR A 194 6.43 -12.95 -6.12
N ALA A 195 7.45 -12.27 -5.58
CA ALA A 195 8.38 -12.83 -4.61
C ALA A 195 7.67 -13.26 -3.31
N ASN A 196 6.84 -12.39 -2.76
CA ASN A 196 6.02 -12.63 -1.57
C ASN A 196 5.11 -13.86 -1.72
N GLU A 197 4.40 -13.99 -2.84
CA GLU A 197 3.55 -15.15 -3.16
C GLU A 197 4.39 -16.44 -3.28
N THR A 198 5.55 -16.37 -3.92
CA THR A 198 6.42 -17.51 -4.14
C THR A 198 7.02 -18.01 -2.82
N VAL A 199 7.57 -17.12 -2.00
CA VAL A 199 8.12 -17.47 -0.68
C VAL A 199 7.03 -18.01 0.24
N GLY A 200 5.83 -17.41 0.23
CA GLY A 200 4.69 -17.92 0.98
C GLY A 200 4.25 -19.32 0.56
N ALA A 201 4.20 -19.59 -0.75
CA ALA A 201 3.90 -20.94 -1.26
C ALA A 201 4.96 -21.96 -0.83
N LYS A 202 6.25 -21.63 -0.91
CA LYS A 202 7.35 -22.53 -0.52
C LYS A 202 7.34 -22.84 0.99
N LEU A 203 7.11 -21.84 1.84
CA LEU A 203 7.01 -22.07 3.30
C LEU A 203 5.78 -22.91 3.64
N MET A 204 4.65 -22.67 2.97
CA MET A 204 3.43 -23.46 3.14
C MET A 204 3.62 -24.92 2.70
N GLU A 205 4.25 -25.16 1.56
CA GLU A 205 4.56 -26.51 1.05
C GLU A 205 5.51 -27.28 2.00
N ALA A 206 6.46 -26.56 2.61
CA ALA A 206 7.39 -27.13 3.59
C ALA A 206 6.79 -27.32 5.00
N ASP A 207 5.51 -26.98 5.20
CA ASP A 207 4.83 -26.97 6.51
C ASP A 207 5.61 -26.17 7.58
N LEU A 208 6.23 -25.07 7.15
CA LEU A 208 7.01 -24.19 8.01
C LEU A 208 6.15 -23.02 8.51
N PRO A 209 6.10 -22.79 9.84
CA PRO A 209 5.38 -21.65 10.40
C PRO A 209 5.95 -20.31 9.92
N ALA A 210 5.06 -19.41 9.48
CA ALA A 210 5.42 -18.08 9.00
C ALA A 210 4.27 -17.09 9.23
N PRO A 211 4.56 -15.77 9.35
CA PRO A 211 3.52 -14.76 9.45
C PRO A 211 2.91 -14.47 8.07
N TYR A 212 1.77 -15.09 7.78
CA TYR A 212 1.01 -14.81 6.56
C TYR A 212 0.32 -13.46 6.65
N ARG A 213 0.27 -12.75 5.51
CA ARG A 213 -0.49 -11.52 5.35
C ARG A 213 -1.85 -11.90 4.79
N VAL A 214 -2.82 -12.07 5.68
CA VAL A 214 -4.16 -12.53 5.33
C VAL A 214 -5.10 -11.36 5.12
N HIS A 215 -6.06 -11.53 4.23
CA HIS A 215 -7.09 -10.53 3.93
C HIS A 215 -8.39 -11.25 3.65
N ASP A 216 -9.32 -11.17 4.60
CA ASP A 216 -10.61 -11.85 4.52
C ASP A 216 -11.51 -11.26 3.42
N ASP A 217 -12.60 -11.97 3.15
CA ASP A 217 -13.70 -11.50 2.32
C ASP A 217 -14.20 -10.10 2.75
N PRO A 218 -14.80 -9.32 1.84
CA PRO A 218 -15.45 -8.06 2.18
C PRO A 218 -16.51 -8.22 3.25
N GLN A 219 -16.68 -7.20 4.09
CA GLN A 219 -17.70 -7.17 5.13
C GLN A 219 -19.11 -7.19 4.51
N SER A 220 -19.84 -8.29 4.72
CA SER A 220 -21.12 -8.58 4.06
C SER A 220 -22.12 -7.42 4.11
N GLU A 221 -22.27 -6.76 5.27
CA GLU A 221 -23.19 -5.63 5.46
C GLU A 221 -22.81 -4.42 4.60
N ARG A 222 -21.52 -4.08 4.56
CA ARG A 222 -21.02 -2.95 3.76
C ARG A 222 -21.03 -3.27 2.28
N LEU A 223 -20.71 -4.51 1.92
CA LEU A 223 -20.79 -4.97 0.54
C LEU A 223 -22.23 -4.91 0.03
N ALA A 224 -23.23 -5.28 0.85
CA ALA A 224 -24.64 -5.16 0.46
C ALA A 224 -25.02 -3.71 0.11
N THR A 225 -24.50 -2.71 0.82
CA THR A 225 -24.67 -1.29 0.48
C THR A 225 -24.06 -0.96 -0.89
N VAL A 226 -22.86 -1.44 -1.17
CA VAL A 226 -22.21 -1.25 -2.49
C VAL A 226 -23.05 -1.87 -3.59
N LEU A 227 -23.49 -3.12 -3.42
CA LEU A 227 -24.28 -3.84 -4.41
C LEU A 227 -25.64 -3.19 -4.69
N ALA A 228 -26.30 -2.66 -3.64
CA ALA A 228 -27.55 -1.93 -3.78
C ALA A 228 -27.37 -0.63 -4.57
N LEU A 229 -26.31 0.13 -4.32
CA LEU A 229 -25.97 1.32 -5.09
C LEU A 229 -25.71 0.95 -6.56
N THR A 230 -24.89 -0.06 -6.82
CA THR A 230 -24.52 -0.43 -8.18
C THR A 230 -25.69 -0.96 -8.99
N ALA A 231 -26.62 -1.69 -8.35
CA ALA A 231 -27.86 -2.13 -9.00
C ALA A 231 -28.73 -0.95 -9.45
N ARG A 232 -28.83 0.12 -8.64
CA ARG A 232 -29.57 1.34 -8.98
C ARG A 232 -28.92 2.12 -10.13
N LEU A 233 -27.59 2.06 -10.23
CA LEU A 233 -26.84 2.64 -11.34
C LEU A 233 -26.94 1.81 -12.64
N GLY A 234 -27.69 0.70 -12.63
CA GLY A 234 -27.83 -0.19 -13.79
C GLY A 234 -26.55 -0.98 -14.10
N LEU A 235 -25.64 -1.10 -13.14
CA LEU A 235 -24.42 -1.90 -13.30
C LEU A 235 -24.74 -3.40 -13.22
N PRO A 236 -23.90 -4.27 -13.82
CA PRO A 236 -24.15 -5.70 -13.83
C PRO A 236 -24.32 -6.27 -12.41
N PRO A 237 -25.24 -7.23 -12.22
CA PRO A 237 -25.39 -7.90 -10.93
C PRO A 237 -24.13 -8.67 -10.59
N VAL A 238 -23.80 -8.67 -9.31
CA VAL A 238 -22.62 -9.34 -8.74
C VAL A 238 -23.11 -10.24 -7.61
N SER A 239 -22.47 -11.40 -7.43
CA SER A 239 -22.87 -12.34 -6.38
C SER A 239 -22.69 -11.74 -4.96
N PRO A 240 -23.45 -12.22 -3.95
CA PRO A 240 -23.31 -11.74 -2.57
C PRO A 240 -21.94 -12.02 -1.94
N LYS A 241 -21.21 -13.01 -2.45
CA LYS A 241 -19.83 -13.33 -2.11
C LYS A 241 -18.97 -13.28 -3.39
N PRO A 242 -18.67 -12.08 -3.88
CA PRO A 242 -18.07 -11.92 -5.18
C PRO A 242 -16.64 -12.40 -5.20
N SER A 243 -16.24 -13.01 -6.32
CA SER A 243 -14.84 -13.10 -6.68
C SER A 243 -14.28 -11.72 -7.00
N VAL A 244 -12.97 -11.57 -6.88
CA VAL A 244 -12.29 -10.32 -7.26
C VAL A 244 -12.49 -10.00 -8.75
N LEU A 245 -12.63 -11.01 -9.61
CA LEU A 245 -12.93 -10.83 -11.03
C LEU A 245 -14.32 -10.19 -11.25
N GLU A 246 -15.32 -10.58 -10.47
CA GLU A 246 -16.64 -9.93 -10.51
C GLU A 246 -16.55 -8.47 -10.05
N LEU A 247 -15.82 -8.19 -8.97
CA LEU A 247 -15.61 -6.81 -8.49
C LEU A 247 -14.85 -5.95 -9.52
N ASN A 248 -13.85 -6.50 -10.19
CA ASN A 248 -13.13 -5.77 -11.24
C ASN A 248 -14.00 -5.49 -12.46
N LYS A 249 -14.86 -6.45 -12.88
CA LYS A 249 -15.83 -6.22 -13.95
C LYS A 249 -16.79 -5.08 -13.60
N LEU A 250 -17.27 -5.08 -12.36
CA LEU A 250 -18.11 -4.02 -11.81
C LEU A 250 -17.40 -2.66 -11.83
N LEU A 251 -16.19 -2.58 -11.27
CA LEU A 251 -15.38 -1.35 -11.25
C LEU A 251 -15.10 -0.83 -12.65
N ASN A 252 -14.73 -1.69 -13.60
CA ASN A 252 -14.45 -1.30 -14.98
C ASN A 252 -15.68 -0.74 -15.69
N LYS A 253 -16.88 -1.28 -15.41
CA LYS A 253 -18.14 -0.71 -15.92
C LYS A 253 -18.49 0.60 -15.23
N ALA A 254 -18.19 0.73 -13.95
CA ALA A 254 -18.43 1.96 -13.19
C ALA A 254 -17.51 3.13 -13.60
N ARG A 255 -16.29 2.88 -14.11
CA ARG A 255 -15.30 3.92 -14.49
C ARG A 255 -15.84 5.01 -15.41
N GLY A 256 -16.82 4.69 -16.27
CA GLY A 256 -17.44 5.67 -17.17
C GLY A 256 -18.56 6.51 -16.56
N LEU A 257 -18.92 6.26 -15.29
CA LEU A 257 -20.03 6.94 -14.62
C LEU A 257 -19.53 8.06 -13.71
N PRO A 258 -20.28 9.18 -13.56
CA PRO A 258 -19.98 10.21 -12.56
C PRO A 258 -19.87 9.67 -11.13
N SER A 259 -20.55 8.55 -10.85
CA SER A 259 -20.57 7.90 -9.53
C SER A 259 -19.39 6.94 -9.29
N TYR A 260 -18.40 6.86 -10.18
CA TYR A 260 -17.26 5.93 -10.03
C TYR A 260 -16.54 6.07 -8.69
N GLU A 261 -16.23 7.30 -8.27
CA GLU A 261 -15.52 7.55 -7.02
C GLU A 261 -16.32 7.10 -5.79
N ALA A 262 -17.65 7.28 -5.83
CA ALA A 262 -18.54 6.81 -4.78
C ALA A 262 -18.55 5.28 -4.69
N VAL A 263 -18.67 4.60 -5.83
CA VAL A 263 -18.63 3.12 -5.91
C VAL A 263 -17.28 2.58 -5.45
N SER A 264 -16.19 3.13 -5.98
CA SER A 264 -14.80 2.76 -5.64
C SER A 264 -14.52 2.98 -4.14
N GLY A 265 -14.88 4.15 -3.61
CA GLY A 265 -14.68 4.49 -2.21
C GLY A 265 -15.52 3.66 -1.25
N LEU A 266 -16.77 3.34 -1.60
CA LEU A 266 -17.61 2.44 -0.80
C LEU A 266 -17.09 1.01 -0.84
N LEU A 267 -16.66 0.52 -2.00
CA LEU A 267 -16.09 -0.81 -2.13
C LEU A 267 -14.81 -0.93 -1.30
N LEU A 268 -13.91 0.06 -1.34
CA LEU A 268 -12.72 0.10 -0.52
C LEU A 268 -13.06 0.05 0.99
N ARG A 269 -14.11 0.76 1.42
CA ARG A 269 -14.60 0.72 2.82
C ARG A 269 -15.28 -0.60 3.20
N ALA A 270 -15.78 -1.35 2.22
CA ALA A 270 -16.36 -2.67 2.42
C ALA A 270 -15.30 -3.77 2.52
N MET A 271 -14.09 -3.55 2.00
CA MET A 271 -13.00 -4.51 2.14
C MET A 271 -12.64 -4.72 3.61
N SER A 272 -12.26 -5.95 3.95
CA SER A 272 -11.66 -6.26 5.25
C SER A 272 -10.28 -5.63 5.34
N ARG A 273 -9.77 -5.48 6.57
CA ARG A 273 -8.40 -5.01 6.76
C ARG A 273 -7.48 -6.22 6.74
N ALA A 274 -6.41 -6.17 5.96
CA ALA A 274 -5.39 -7.20 6.01
C ALA A 274 -4.66 -7.20 7.37
N ILE A 275 -4.31 -8.39 7.86
CA ILE A 275 -3.62 -8.58 9.14
C ILE A 275 -2.49 -9.61 8.99
N TYR A 276 -1.57 -9.64 9.95
CA TYR A 276 -0.65 -10.76 10.07
C TYR A 276 -1.30 -11.88 10.89
N TYR A 277 -1.21 -13.10 10.39
CA TYR A 277 -1.76 -14.29 11.02
C TYR A 277 -0.83 -15.48 10.82
N ALA A 278 -0.85 -16.43 11.77
CA ALA A 278 0.06 -17.58 11.72
C ALA A 278 -0.37 -18.65 10.71
N GLU A 279 -1.63 -18.62 10.27
CA GLU A 279 -2.18 -19.60 9.33
C GLU A 279 -2.45 -18.95 7.95
N PRO A 280 -2.21 -19.68 6.84
CA PRO A 280 -2.43 -19.18 5.48
C PRO A 280 -3.91 -19.26 5.07
N THR A 281 -4.75 -18.36 5.59
CA THR A 281 -6.18 -18.31 5.21
C THR A 281 -6.46 -17.61 3.87
N GLY A 282 -5.40 -17.12 3.20
CA GLY A 282 -5.47 -16.45 1.91
C GLY A 282 -5.60 -14.92 2.00
N HIS A 283 -5.43 -14.28 0.85
CA HIS A 283 -5.51 -12.84 0.68
C HIS A 283 -6.49 -12.48 -0.45
N TYR A 284 -7.73 -12.13 -0.07
CA TYR A 284 -8.83 -11.83 -0.97
C TYR A 284 -8.44 -10.84 -2.06
N GLY A 285 -8.00 -9.64 -1.69
CA GLY A 285 -7.70 -8.56 -2.65
C GLY A 285 -6.60 -8.87 -3.68
N LEU A 286 -5.69 -9.80 -3.40
CA LEU A 286 -4.61 -10.20 -4.31
C LEU A 286 -4.94 -11.52 -5.05
N SER A 287 -6.06 -12.16 -4.69
CA SER A 287 -6.45 -13.50 -5.13
C SER A 287 -5.28 -14.48 -5.00
N SER A 288 -4.71 -14.54 -3.79
CA SER A 288 -3.57 -15.42 -3.47
C SER A 288 -3.89 -16.30 -2.26
N PRO A 289 -3.64 -17.62 -2.32
CA PRO A 289 -3.88 -18.52 -1.19
C PRO A 289 -2.79 -18.42 -0.10
N SER A 290 -1.57 -18.00 -0.45
CA SER A 290 -0.40 -18.09 0.42
C SER A 290 0.47 -16.83 0.32
N TYR A 291 -0.12 -15.68 0.65
CA TYR A 291 0.58 -14.40 0.64
C TYR A 291 1.20 -14.06 2.00
N LEU A 292 2.44 -13.60 1.99
CA LEU A 292 3.16 -13.08 3.16
C LEU A 292 4.01 -11.87 2.75
N HIS A 293 4.58 -11.14 3.70
CA HIS A 293 5.55 -10.09 3.39
C HIS A 293 6.97 -10.62 3.64
N PHE A 294 7.81 -10.59 2.61
CA PHE A 294 9.21 -11.04 2.60
C PHE A 294 10.19 -9.92 2.23
N THR A 295 9.71 -8.91 1.48
CA THR A 295 10.56 -8.00 0.71
C THR A 295 10.95 -6.70 1.42
N SER A 296 10.65 -6.53 2.71
CA SER A 296 11.03 -5.31 3.43
C SER A 296 11.39 -5.52 4.91
N PRO A 297 12.37 -6.39 5.21
CA PRO A 297 12.77 -6.72 6.58
C PRO A 297 13.47 -5.58 7.32
N ILE A 298 13.94 -4.53 6.64
CA ILE A 298 14.51 -3.34 7.30
C ILE A 298 13.43 -2.57 8.07
N ARG A 299 12.21 -2.55 7.53
CA ARG A 299 11.10 -1.70 8.00
C ARG A 299 9.86 -2.45 8.47
N ARG A 300 9.82 -3.79 8.38
CA ARG A 300 8.70 -4.62 8.85
C ARG A 300 9.22 -5.85 9.59
N TYR A 301 8.78 -6.01 10.85
CA TYR A 301 9.18 -7.14 11.67
C TYR A 301 8.66 -8.51 11.15
N PRO A 302 7.44 -8.61 10.56
CA PRO A 302 7.00 -9.86 9.95
C PRO A 302 7.90 -10.38 8.84
N ASP A 303 8.44 -9.50 7.99
CA ASP A 303 9.40 -9.87 6.95
C ASP A 303 10.69 -10.45 7.57
N LEU A 304 11.17 -9.87 8.67
CA LEU A 304 12.30 -10.41 9.42
C LEU A 304 12.01 -11.82 9.96
N LEU A 305 10.78 -12.10 10.40
CA LEU A 305 10.36 -13.45 10.80
C LEU A 305 10.30 -14.41 9.62
N VAL A 306 9.84 -13.97 8.44
CA VAL A 306 9.86 -14.78 7.21
C VAL A 306 11.30 -15.13 6.82
N HIS A 307 12.23 -14.18 6.91
CA HIS A 307 13.66 -14.45 6.66
C HIS A 307 14.23 -15.48 7.64
N ARG A 308 13.81 -15.45 8.91
CA ARG A 308 14.17 -16.49 9.90
C ARG A 308 13.58 -17.85 9.53
N ALA A 309 12.33 -17.90 9.07
CA ALA A 309 11.70 -19.14 8.63
C ALA A 309 12.41 -19.74 7.40
N MET A 310 12.80 -18.88 6.46
CA MET A 310 13.61 -19.26 5.30
C MET A 310 14.99 -19.81 5.73
N ARG A 311 15.69 -19.12 6.63
CA ARG A 311 16.97 -19.61 7.20
C ARG A 311 16.81 -20.95 7.90
N TRP A 312 15.71 -21.14 8.63
CA TRP A 312 15.37 -22.42 9.27
C TRP A 312 15.19 -23.55 8.26
N ALA A 313 14.51 -23.26 7.14
CA ALA A 313 14.33 -24.19 6.02
C ALA A 313 15.67 -24.60 5.40
N LEU A 314 16.63 -23.68 5.36
CA LEU A 314 17.99 -23.89 4.86
C LEU A 314 18.93 -24.58 5.89
N GLY A 315 18.43 -24.89 7.09
CA GLY A 315 19.19 -25.59 8.14
C GLY A 315 19.90 -24.69 9.16
N ASP A 316 19.80 -23.36 9.04
CA ASP A 316 20.28 -22.40 10.05
C ASP A 316 19.27 -22.33 11.19
N ARG A 317 19.53 -23.12 12.25
CA ARG A 317 18.59 -23.36 13.35
C ARG A 317 19.03 -22.67 14.65
N PRO A 318 18.64 -21.41 14.92
CA PRO A 318 18.95 -20.72 16.17
C PRO A 318 18.32 -21.39 17.41
N ASP A 319 18.96 -21.20 18.57
CA ASP A 319 18.54 -21.79 19.85
C ASP A 319 17.14 -21.34 20.31
N LYS A 320 16.69 -20.13 19.92
CA LYS A 320 15.36 -19.60 20.23
C LYS A 320 14.46 -19.66 18.99
N ASN A 321 13.47 -20.57 19.02
CA ASN A 321 12.49 -20.70 17.96
C ASN A 321 11.29 -19.77 18.16
N LEU A 322 11.37 -18.54 17.62
CA LEU A 322 10.24 -17.59 17.60
C LEU A 322 9.10 -17.99 16.64
N LEU A 323 9.27 -19.08 15.89
CA LEU A 323 8.31 -19.56 14.90
C LEU A 323 7.40 -20.68 15.45
N SER A 324 7.47 -21.00 16.74
CA SER A 324 6.62 -22.04 17.33
C SER A 324 5.28 -21.49 17.83
N GLY A 325 4.18 -22.08 17.39
CA GLY A 325 2.84 -21.98 17.98
C GLY A 325 2.46 -20.58 18.50
N ASP A 326 2.30 -20.48 19.83
CA ASP A 326 1.84 -19.28 20.51
C ASP A 326 2.76 -18.05 20.30
N ASP A 327 4.09 -18.26 20.17
CA ASP A 327 5.03 -17.15 19.99
C ASP A 327 4.82 -16.47 18.62
N LEU A 328 4.60 -17.25 17.56
CA LEU A 328 4.32 -16.71 16.24
C LEU A 328 2.95 -16.02 16.21
N ALA A 329 1.92 -16.63 16.82
CA ALA A 329 0.59 -16.02 16.90
C ALA A 329 0.63 -14.67 17.65
N ASN A 330 1.36 -14.61 18.76
CA ASN A 330 1.56 -13.38 19.53
C ASN A 330 2.32 -12.32 18.72
N ALA A 331 3.38 -12.72 18.00
CA ALA A 331 4.14 -11.83 17.13
C ALA A 331 3.28 -11.26 15.99
N CYS A 332 2.46 -12.09 15.34
CA CYS A 332 1.49 -11.67 14.32
C CYS A 332 0.47 -10.65 14.86
N ALA A 333 -0.10 -10.94 16.04
CA ALA A 333 -1.05 -10.04 16.69
C ALA A 333 -0.38 -8.70 17.07
N GLN A 334 0.86 -8.73 17.54
CA GLN A 334 1.65 -7.55 17.87
C GLN A 334 1.99 -6.71 16.63
N ALA A 335 2.50 -7.34 15.57
CA ALA A 335 2.81 -6.66 14.31
C ALA A 335 1.57 -5.96 13.74
N SER A 336 0.42 -6.63 13.76
CA SER A 336 -0.87 -6.05 13.34
C SER A 336 -1.30 -4.86 14.21
N ARG A 337 -1.03 -4.88 15.53
CA ARG A 337 -1.28 -3.72 16.41
C ARG A 337 -0.33 -2.56 16.10
N CYS A 338 0.96 -2.84 15.92
CA CYS A 338 1.96 -1.83 15.62
C CYS A 338 1.70 -1.15 14.27
N GLU A 339 1.33 -1.89 13.23
CA GLU A 339 0.93 -1.35 11.94
C GLU A 339 -0.27 -0.39 12.09
N ARG A 340 -1.30 -0.80 12.84
CA ARG A 340 -2.46 0.08 13.10
C ARG A 340 -2.07 1.37 13.82
N ARG A 341 -1.19 1.26 14.82
CA ARG A 341 -0.65 2.41 15.54
C ARG A 341 0.11 3.35 14.59
N SER A 342 0.94 2.83 13.69
CA SER A 342 1.67 3.63 12.69
C SER A 342 0.69 4.41 11.81
N VAL A 343 -0.27 3.72 11.21
CA VAL A 343 -1.29 4.34 10.33
C VAL A 343 -2.11 5.40 11.06
N GLU A 344 -2.42 5.20 12.35
CA GLU A 344 -3.14 6.19 13.16
C GLU A 344 -2.30 7.45 13.43
N VAL A 345 -1.00 7.29 13.67
CA VAL A 345 -0.05 8.40 13.84
C VAL A 345 0.08 9.17 12.53
N GLU A 346 0.33 8.49 11.42
CA GLU A 346 0.44 9.07 10.07
C GLU A 346 -0.79 9.94 9.74
N ARG A 347 -1.99 9.34 9.82
CA ARG A 347 -3.26 10.07 9.63
C ARG A 347 -3.48 11.22 10.59
N SER A 348 -2.86 11.15 11.78
CA SER A 348 -2.95 12.24 12.73
C SER A 348 -2.01 13.39 12.39
N VAL A 349 -0.84 13.10 11.83
CA VAL A 349 0.09 14.12 11.35
C VAL A 349 -0.45 14.75 10.07
N ASP A 350 -1.04 13.97 9.15
CA ASP A 350 -1.72 14.52 7.97
C ASP A 350 -2.81 15.54 8.34
N ARG A 351 -3.63 15.22 9.35
CA ARG A 351 -4.65 16.15 9.84
C ARG A 351 -4.06 17.39 10.48
N LEU A 352 -2.95 17.25 11.19
CA LEU A 352 -2.23 18.39 11.77
C LEU A 352 -1.71 19.30 10.64
N PHE A 353 -1.08 18.72 9.62
CA PHE A 353 -0.48 19.44 8.51
C PHE A 353 -1.56 20.13 7.66
N ALA A 354 -2.69 19.46 7.43
CA ALA A 354 -3.85 20.08 6.79
C ALA A 354 -4.40 21.28 7.60
N CYS A 355 -4.43 21.21 8.94
CA CYS A 355 -4.83 22.35 9.75
C CYS A 355 -3.80 23.49 9.65
N MET A 356 -2.51 23.19 9.68
CA MET A 356 -1.46 24.22 9.54
C MET A 356 -1.54 24.91 8.18
N LEU A 357 -1.74 24.16 7.10
CA LEU A 357 -1.87 24.69 5.74
C LEU A 357 -3.10 25.60 5.58
N LEU A 358 -4.20 25.29 6.29
CA LEU A 358 -5.47 26.03 6.20
C LEU A 358 -5.62 27.14 7.25
N ALA A 359 -4.68 27.29 8.20
CA ALA A 359 -4.83 28.18 9.36
C ALA A 359 -5.06 29.64 8.96
N ASP A 360 -4.37 30.12 7.91
CA ASP A 360 -4.47 31.50 7.42
C ASP A 360 -5.53 31.67 6.32
N ARG A 361 -6.40 30.67 6.13
CA ARG A 361 -7.40 30.61 5.05
C ARG A 361 -8.84 30.57 5.60
N ILE A 362 -9.04 31.04 6.83
CA ILE A 362 -10.39 31.19 7.41
C ILE A 362 -11.17 32.23 6.59
N ASP A 363 -12.47 32.01 6.43
CA ASP A 363 -13.42 32.75 5.58
C ASP A 363 -13.26 32.57 4.07
N ASP A 364 -12.22 31.89 3.60
CA ASP A 364 -12.08 31.51 2.19
C ASP A 364 -13.13 30.47 1.76
N GLU A 365 -13.53 30.57 0.49
CA GLU A 365 -14.37 29.57 -0.17
C GLU A 365 -13.51 28.55 -0.92
N PHE A 366 -13.88 27.28 -0.81
CA PHE A 366 -13.22 26.16 -1.47
C PHE A 366 -14.23 25.31 -2.23
N GLU A 367 -13.83 24.89 -3.43
CA GLU A 367 -14.51 23.84 -4.17
C GLU A 367 -13.96 22.48 -3.79
N GLY A 368 -14.83 21.48 -3.77
CA GLY A 368 -14.43 20.11 -3.49
C GLY A 368 -15.55 19.12 -3.74
N ARG A 369 -15.29 17.86 -3.39
CA ARG A 369 -16.22 16.74 -3.54
C ARG A 369 -16.56 16.11 -2.19
N ILE A 370 -17.80 15.66 -2.05
CA ILE A 370 -18.24 14.91 -0.87
C ILE A 370 -17.55 13.54 -0.83
N ARG A 371 -16.61 13.36 0.09
CA ARG A 371 -15.83 12.13 0.28
C ARG A 371 -16.49 11.14 1.24
N SER A 372 -17.22 11.64 2.22
CA SER A 372 -18.06 10.84 3.12
C SER A 372 -19.28 11.60 3.61
N VAL A 373 -20.33 10.83 3.88
CA VAL A 373 -21.61 11.29 4.40
C VAL A 373 -21.92 10.46 5.63
N ASP A 374 -22.16 11.10 6.77
CA ASP A 374 -22.56 10.43 8.00
C ASP A 374 -23.60 11.25 8.77
N THR A 375 -24.01 10.78 9.96
CA THR A 375 -25.00 11.49 10.79
C THR A 375 -24.48 12.78 11.41
N ARG A 376 -23.16 13.01 11.41
CA ARG A 376 -22.49 14.19 11.95
C ARG A 376 -22.26 15.26 10.88
N GLY A 377 -22.32 14.89 9.60
CA GLY A 377 -22.27 15.83 8.48
C GLY A 377 -21.55 15.27 7.25
N LEU A 378 -20.84 16.15 6.56
CA LEU A 378 -20.09 15.84 5.34
C LEU A 378 -18.59 15.97 5.58
N THR A 379 -17.80 15.13 4.93
CA THR A 379 -16.36 15.39 4.73
C THR A 379 -16.13 15.70 3.27
N ILE A 380 -15.56 16.86 3.00
CA ILE A 380 -15.28 17.38 1.67
C ILE A 380 -13.80 17.21 1.39
N ALA A 381 -13.47 16.54 0.29
CA ALA A 381 -12.13 16.57 -0.28
C ALA A 381 -12.04 17.80 -1.18
N LEU A 382 -11.22 18.77 -0.78
CA LEU A 382 -11.00 19.99 -1.55
C LEU A 382 -10.28 19.68 -2.86
N ASP A 383 -10.53 20.49 -3.89
CA ASP A 383 -9.78 20.37 -5.15
C ASP A 383 -8.36 20.95 -5.00
N GLU A 384 -8.20 22.09 -4.32
CA GLU A 384 -6.90 22.71 -4.04
C GLU A 384 -6.90 23.52 -2.74
N PRO A 385 -6.00 23.23 -1.77
CA PRO A 385 -5.14 22.05 -1.70
C PRO A 385 -5.98 20.77 -1.46
N PRO A 386 -5.53 19.57 -1.87
CA PRO A 386 -6.30 18.32 -1.81
C PRO A 386 -6.41 17.71 -0.39
N VAL A 387 -6.84 18.53 0.57
CA VAL A 387 -7.05 18.16 1.97
C VAL A 387 -8.53 17.89 2.26
N HIS A 388 -8.80 17.24 3.39
CA HIS A 388 -10.17 16.95 3.84
C HIS A 388 -10.65 17.99 4.86
N VAL A 389 -11.84 18.55 4.62
CA VAL A 389 -12.51 19.49 5.53
C VAL A 389 -13.86 18.95 5.97
N LYS A 390 -14.23 19.16 7.24
CA LYS A 390 -15.51 18.72 7.78
C LYS A 390 -16.55 19.83 7.73
N VAL A 391 -17.75 19.49 7.27
CA VAL A 391 -18.95 20.32 7.36
C VAL A 391 -19.91 19.63 8.33
N PRO A 392 -20.01 20.09 9.59
CA PRO A 392 -20.98 19.56 10.54
C PRO A 392 -22.40 19.71 10.01
N VAL A 393 -23.33 18.85 10.46
CA VAL A 393 -24.73 18.87 10.02
C VAL A 393 -25.39 20.24 10.28
N GLU A 394 -24.99 20.93 11.34
CA GLU A 394 -25.41 22.31 11.65
C GLU A 394 -24.95 23.30 10.59
N GLY A 395 -23.73 23.11 10.05
CA GLY A 395 -23.15 23.91 8.97
C GLY A 395 -23.74 23.64 7.58
N ILE A 396 -24.56 22.60 7.43
CA ILE A 396 -25.35 22.35 6.20
C ILE A 396 -26.67 23.14 6.24
N GLY A 397 -27.26 23.30 7.43
CA GLY A 397 -28.57 23.93 7.63
C GLY A 397 -29.75 23.04 7.21
N GLY A 398 -30.77 22.91 8.06
CA GLY A 398 -31.96 22.07 7.79
C GLY A 398 -32.09 20.87 8.75
N ARG A 399 -32.98 19.92 8.43
CA ARG A 399 -33.15 18.67 9.20
C ARG A 399 -32.80 17.47 8.34
N TRP A 400 -31.58 17.00 8.49
CA TRP A 400 -31.03 15.93 7.66
C TRP A 400 -31.22 14.56 8.29
N THR A 401 -31.59 13.58 7.46
CA THR A 401 -31.58 12.17 7.84
C THR A 401 -30.67 11.41 6.88
N LEU A 402 -29.76 10.61 7.43
CA LEU A 402 -28.93 9.72 6.64
C LEU A 402 -29.78 8.57 6.11
N ASP A 403 -29.81 8.40 4.80
CA ASP A 403 -30.28 7.16 4.19
C ASP A 403 -29.09 6.19 4.09
N PRO A 404 -29.04 5.12 4.92
CA PRO A 404 -27.92 4.19 4.91
C PRO A 404 -27.82 3.38 3.61
N LYS A 405 -28.91 3.26 2.84
CA LYS A 405 -28.91 2.55 1.56
C LYS A 405 -28.21 3.37 0.47
N ASP A 406 -28.42 4.68 0.50
CA ASP A 406 -27.94 5.60 -0.54
C ASP A 406 -26.68 6.36 -0.11
N GLN A 407 -26.24 6.20 1.14
CA GLN A 407 -25.14 6.99 1.73
C GLN A 407 -25.35 8.48 1.46
N THR A 408 -26.60 8.92 1.62
CA THR A 408 -27.09 10.24 1.21
C THR A 408 -27.71 10.92 2.42
N LEU A 409 -27.32 12.18 2.69
CA LEU A 409 -28.02 13.04 3.63
C LEU A 409 -29.18 13.70 2.90
N ALA A 410 -30.41 13.45 3.34
CA ALA A 410 -31.60 14.04 2.74
C ALA A 410 -32.37 14.87 3.76
N ASP A 411 -32.77 16.08 3.38
CA ASP A 411 -33.68 16.93 4.15
C ASP A 411 -35.10 16.73 3.64
N LYS A 412 -35.97 16.17 4.48
CA LYS A 412 -37.36 15.88 4.15
C LYS A 412 -38.18 17.15 3.88
N ARG A 413 -37.76 18.31 4.37
CA ARG A 413 -38.51 19.56 4.23
C ARG A 413 -38.18 20.29 2.93
N SER A 414 -36.89 20.42 2.61
CA SER A 414 -36.46 21.09 1.37
C SER A 414 -36.36 20.16 0.16
N GLY A 415 -36.33 18.84 0.38
CA GLY A 415 -36.11 17.85 -0.67
C GLY A 415 -34.65 17.78 -1.15
N ARG A 416 -33.75 18.58 -0.59
CA ARG A 416 -32.32 18.56 -0.94
C ARG A 416 -31.67 17.27 -0.48
N ARG A 417 -30.70 16.79 -1.26
CA ARG A 417 -29.95 15.55 -1.01
C ARG A 417 -28.47 15.83 -1.28
N TYR A 418 -27.60 15.26 -0.45
CA TYR A 418 -26.16 15.29 -0.61
C TYR A 418 -25.61 13.87 -0.59
N GLN A 419 -24.91 13.48 -1.64
CA GLN A 419 -24.35 12.13 -1.80
C GLN A 419 -22.86 12.15 -2.13
N LEU A 420 -22.22 11.00 -1.95
CA LEU A 420 -20.80 10.81 -2.28
C LEU A 420 -20.48 11.23 -3.73
N GLY A 421 -19.37 11.94 -3.90
CA GLY A 421 -18.86 12.38 -5.20
C GLY A 421 -19.49 13.66 -5.74
N GLU A 422 -20.57 14.17 -5.15
CA GLU A 422 -21.12 15.48 -5.53
C GLU A 422 -20.11 16.58 -5.27
N ARG A 423 -20.02 17.53 -6.20
CA ARG A 423 -19.27 18.76 -5.99
C ARG A 423 -20.05 19.66 -5.06
N VAL A 424 -19.34 20.47 -4.28
CA VAL A 424 -19.90 21.48 -3.40
C VAL A 424 -18.92 22.63 -3.24
N THR A 425 -19.44 23.79 -2.89
CA THR A 425 -18.63 24.92 -2.40
C THR A 425 -18.85 25.10 -0.91
N ILE A 426 -17.75 25.12 -0.16
CA ILE A 426 -17.77 25.35 1.29
C ILE A 426 -17.00 26.62 1.65
N ARG A 427 -17.34 27.23 2.78
CA ARG A 427 -16.53 28.29 3.39
C ARG A 427 -15.93 27.78 4.68
N LEU A 428 -14.61 27.92 4.82
CA LEU A 428 -13.90 27.55 6.04
C LEU A 428 -14.23 28.56 7.14
N ILE A 429 -14.65 28.10 8.31
CA ILE A 429 -15.05 28.99 9.42
C ILE A 429 -14.18 28.85 10.66
N ASP A 430 -13.52 27.71 10.84
CA ASP A 430 -12.63 27.47 11.97
C ASP A 430 -11.58 26.42 11.65
N VAL A 431 -10.39 26.62 12.22
CA VAL A 431 -9.26 25.70 12.15
C VAL A 431 -8.67 25.58 13.55
N ASN A 432 -8.77 24.38 14.13
CA ASN A 432 -8.20 24.09 15.43
C ASN A 432 -7.03 23.12 15.29
N ILE A 433 -5.81 23.67 15.37
CA ILE A 433 -4.55 22.93 15.22
C ILE A 433 -4.40 21.88 16.34
N SER A 434 -4.68 22.25 17.59
CA SER A 434 -4.55 21.35 18.74
C SER A 434 -5.52 20.16 18.66
N ALA A 435 -6.75 20.41 18.23
CA ALA A 435 -7.76 19.37 18.02
C ALA A 435 -7.62 18.63 16.68
N ARG A 436 -6.74 19.12 15.79
CA ARG A 436 -6.51 18.60 14.42
C ARG A 436 -7.82 18.51 13.65
N SER A 437 -8.61 19.59 13.71
CA SER A 437 -9.95 19.66 13.14
C SER A 437 -10.17 20.97 12.41
N THR A 438 -10.81 20.87 11.25
CA THR A 438 -11.32 21.99 10.46
C THR A 438 -12.84 21.96 10.47
N THR A 439 -13.45 23.13 10.46
CA THR A 439 -14.91 23.30 10.38
C THR A 439 -15.25 24.24 9.24
N ALA A 440 -16.19 23.83 8.41
CA ALA A 440 -16.71 24.64 7.32
C ALA A 440 -18.25 24.65 7.30
N VAL A 441 -18.81 25.60 6.57
CA VAL A 441 -20.24 25.67 6.25
C VAL A 441 -20.45 25.49 4.76
N LEU A 442 -21.59 24.92 4.39
CA LEU A 442 -21.95 24.71 2.99
C LEU A 442 -22.52 26.01 2.38
N ILE A 443 -21.96 26.45 1.25
CA ILE A 443 -22.38 27.69 0.57
C ILE A 443 -23.25 27.35 -0.64
N ARG A 444 -22.80 26.44 -1.51
CA ARG A 444 -23.52 26.02 -2.71
C ARG A 444 -23.35 24.51 -2.96
N PRO A 445 -24.36 23.85 -3.56
CA PRO A 445 -24.17 22.55 -4.20
C PRO A 445 -23.32 22.67 -5.46
#